data_AF-A0A358HMU9-F1
#
_entry.id   AF-A0A358HMU9-F1
#
_cell.length_a   1.000
_cell.length_b   1.000
_cell.length_c   1.000
_cell.angle_alpha   90.00
_cell.angle_beta   90.00
_cell.angle_gamma   90.00
#
_symmetry.space_group_name_H-M   'P 1'
#
loop_
_entity.id
_entity.type
_entity.pdbx_description
1 polymer ?
#
loop_
_entity_poly.entity_id
_entity_poly.type
_entity_poly.pdbx_seq_one_letter_code
_entity_poly.pdbx_strand_id
1 'polypeptide(L)'
;MGSEAQNYDVIIVGGAVIGSSIAWHLSGRDDFKGRVLVIEKDPNYEFCSTALSAASIRQQFSTPINIEMSGYGIDFLRNLKRDLDPDVDISLHEKGYLVLATDDGRDILRH
;
A
#
# COMPACT_ATOMS: atom_id res chain seq x y z
N MET A 1 22.11 -26.16 17.61
CA MET A 1 20.89 -25.91 18.43
C MET A 1 19.74 -25.84 17.45
N GLY A 2 18.85 -26.84 17.45
CA GLY A 2 17.65 -26.78 16.62
C GLY A 2 16.69 -25.77 17.23
N SER A 3 16.34 -24.72 16.49
CA SER A 3 15.23 -23.85 16.87
C SER A 3 13.96 -24.69 16.95
N GLU A 4 13.20 -24.60 18.04
CA GLU A 4 11.83 -25.10 18.05
C GLU A 4 11.07 -24.54 16.83
N ALA A 5 10.27 -25.38 16.18
CA ALA A 5 9.45 -24.96 15.05
C ALA A 5 8.50 -23.85 15.51
N GLN A 6 8.70 -22.64 15.01
CA GLN A 6 7.76 -21.54 15.24
C GLN A 6 6.59 -21.70 14.26
N ASN A 7 5.40 -21.99 14.78
CA ASN A 7 4.16 -22.08 13.99
C ASN A 7 3.55 -20.71 13.70
N TYR A 8 3.35 -20.35 12.43
CA TYR A 8 2.65 -19.11 12.06
C TYR A 8 1.27 -19.43 11.48
N ASP A 9 0.27 -18.63 11.82
CA ASP A 9 -1.10 -18.77 11.31
C ASP A 9 -1.23 -18.16 9.91
N VAL A 10 -0.46 -17.09 9.65
CA VAL A 10 -0.41 -16.41 8.35
C VAL A 10 1.06 -16.19 7.97
N ILE A 11 1.43 -16.60 6.76
CA ILE A 11 2.74 -16.33 6.17
C ILE A 11 2.54 -15.44 4.96
N ILE A 12 3.20 -14.29 4.95
CA ILE A 12 3.20 -13.30 3.88
C ILE A 12 4.57 -13.35 3.20
N VAL A 13 4.58 -13.57 1.88
CA VAL A 13 5.81 -13.60 1.08
C VAL A 13 5.90 -12.32 0.26
N GLY A 14 6.95 -11.54 0.53
CA GLY A 14 7.15 -10.16 0.09
C GLY A 14 6.77 -9.18 1.21
N GLY A 15 7.73 -8.39 1.68
CA GLY A 15 7.58 -7.45 2.81
C GLY A 15 7.40 -6.00 2.40
N ALA A 16 7.46 -5.69 1.10
CA ALA A 16 7.24 -4.33 0.59
C ALA A 16 5.81 -3.82 0.90
N VAL A 17 5.40 -2.66 0.35
CA VAL A 17 4.21 -1.92 0.81
C VAL A 17 2.95 -2.78 0.97
N ILE A 18 2.69 -3.71 0.04
CA ILE A 18 1.51 -4.58 0.10
C ILE A 18 1.62 -5.58 1.25
N GLY A 19 2.75 -6.29 1.38
CA GLY A 19 2.91 -7.30 2.43
C GLY A 19 2.93 -6.69 3.82
N SER A 20 3.64 -5.56 3.99
CA SER A 20 3.63 -4.80 5.23
C SER A 20 2.24 -4.25 5.56
N SER A 21 1.50 -3.73 4.58
CA SER A 21 0.12 -3.27 4.78
C SER A 21 -0.81 -4.41 5.21
N ILE A 22 -0.72 -5.58 4.58
CA ILE A 22 -1.50 -6.75 4.99
C ILE A 22 -1.16 -7.15 6.43
N ALA A 23 0.12 -7.22 6.78
CA ALA A 23 0.56 -7.57 8.13
C ALA A 23 0.02 -6.59 9.18
N TRP A 24 0.09 -5.28 8.91
CA TRP A 24 -0.40 -4.22 9.79
C TRP A 24 -1.92 -4.27 9.97
N HIS A 25 -2.68 -4.42 8.88
CA HIS A 25 -4.14 -4.51 8.97
C HIS A 25 -4.59 -5.80 9.67
N LEU A 26 -3.91 -6.92 9.46
CA LEU A 26 -4.23 -8.17 10.16
C LEU A 26 -3.92 -8.05 11.65
N SER A 27 -2.75 -7.54 12.02
CA SER A 27 -2.34 -7.42 13.43
C SER A 27 -3.12 -6.36 14.20
N GLY A 28 -3.63 -5.33 13.52
CA GLY A 28 -4.46 -4.28 14.12
C GLY A 28 -5.91 -4.68 14.41
N ARG A 29 -6.35 -5.88 14.02
CA ARG A 29 -7.72 -6.34 14.26
C ARG A 29 -7.88 -6.97 15.64
N ASP A 30 -8.87 -6.50 16.39
CA ASP A 30 -9.20 -7.06 17.71
C ASP A 30 -9.60 -8.54 17.69
N ASP A 31 -10.13 -9.04 16.56
CA ASP A 31 -10.56 -10.42 16.39
C ASP A 31 -9.46 -11.36 15.88
N PHE A 32 -8.31 -10.82 15.46
CA PHE A 32 -7.17 -11.62 15.02
C PHE A 32 -6.21 -11.88 16.19
N LYS A 33 -5.98 -13.17 16.50
CA LYS A 33 -5.08 -13.61 17.59
C LYS A 33 -3.93 -14.48 17.09
N GLY A 34 -3.79 -14.62 15.78
CA GLY A 34 -2.75 -15.44 15.17
C GLY A 34 -1.40 -14.74 15.11
N ARG A 35 -0.37 -15.51 14.76
CA ARG A 35 0.99 -15.02 14.47
C ARG A 35 1.16 -14.83 12.96
N VAL A 36 1.65 -13.65 12.59
CA VAL A 36 2.00 -13.32 11.21
C VAL A 36 3.52 -13.39 11.03
N LEU A 37 3.97 -14.11 10.00
CA LEU A 37 5.34 -14.07 9.51
C LEU A 37 5.38 -13.33 8.18
N VAL A 38 6.20 -12.30 8.07
CA VAL A 38 6.53 -11.65 6.79
C VAL A 38 7.92 -12.12 6.37
N ILE A 39 8.03 -12.64 5.15
CA ILE A 39 9.28 -13.09 4.56
C ILE A 39 9.59 -12.18 3.39
N GLU A 40 10.66 -11.40 3.51
CA GLU A 40 11.22 -10.61 2.42
C GLU A 40 12.56 -11.20 2.00
N LYS A 41 12.77 -11.35 0.68
CA LYS A 41 14.02 -11.86 0.12
C LYS A 41 15.14 -10.84 0.25
N ASP A 42 14.83 -9.56 0.02
CA ASP A 42 15.75 -8.45 0.15
C ASP A 42 15.29 -7.49 1.26
N PRO A 43 15.86 -7.59 2.48
CA PRO A 43 15.43 -6.76 3.61
C PRO A 43 15.75 -5.28 3.45
N ASN A 44 16.60 -4.90 2.48
CA ASN A 44 16.85 -3.50 2.14
C ASN A 44 15.79 -2.92 1.19
N TYR A 45 14.90 -3.77 0.66
CA TYR A 45 13.86 -3.41 -0.32
C TYR A 45 14.39 -2.78 -1.61
N GLU A 46 15.69 -2.91 -1.91
CA GLU A 46 16.38 -2.23 -3.01
C GLU A 46 15.74 -2.53 -4.37
N PHE A 47 15.33 -3.79 -4.56
CA PHE A 47 14.79 -4.26 -5.83
C PHE A 47 13.26 -4.39 -5.86
N CYS A 48 12.56 -3.94 -4.81
CA CYS A 48 11.11 -4.08 -4.76
C CYS A 48 10.40 -2.98 -5.57
N SER A 49 9.20 -3.28 -6.08
CA SER A 49 8.39 -2.33 -6.85
C SER A 49 8.02 -1.08 -6.05
N THR A 50 7.97 -1.17 -4.72
CA THR A 50 7.71 -0.03 -3.84
C THR A 50 8.85 0.98 -3.89
N ALA A 51 10.09 0.54 -3.74
CA ALA A 51 11.27 1.41 -3.75
C ALA A 51 11.54 2.00 -5.14
N LEU A 52 11.25 1.23 -6.20
CA LEU A 52 11.47 1.66 -7.59
C LEU A 52 10.30 2.45 -8.19
N SER A 53 9.24 2.69 -7.42
CA SER A 53 8.06 3.43 -7.89
C SER A 53 8.33 4.93 -7.98
N ALA A 54 7.63 5.61 -8.89
CA ALA A 54 7.52 7.08 -8.88
C ALA A 54 6.64 7.62 -7.73
N ALA A 55 6.14 6.75 -6.85
CA ALA A 55 5.33 7.05 -5.66
C ALA A 55 4.07 7.90 -5.93
N SER A 56 3.52 7.78 -7.14
CA SER A 56 2.38 8.58 -7.57
C SER A 56 1.06 7.96 -7.08
N ILE A 57 0.15 8.73 -6.49
CA ILE A 57 -1.16 8.27 -6.00
C ILE A 57 -2.31 8.92 -6.78
N ARG A 58 -3.02 8.15 -7.63
CA ARG A 58 -4.19 8.61 -8.39
C ARG A 58 -5.48 7.99 -7.89
N GLN A 59 -6.60 8.66 -8.16
CA GLN A 59 -7.95 8.13 -7.93
C GLN A 59 -8.78 7.99 -9.23
N GLN A 60 -8.28 8.52 -10.35
CA GLN A 60 -8.96 8.45 -11.64
C GLN A 60 -8.79 7.06 -12.27
N PHE A 61 -9.85 6.25 -12.19
CA PHE A 61 -9.92 4.91 -12.76
C PHE A 61 -11.27 4.67 -13.45
N SER A 62 -11.32 3.66 -14.32
CA SER A 62 -12.52 3.33 -15.12
C SER A 62 -13.54 2.46 -14.37
N THR A 63 -13.17 1.85 -13.25
CA THR A 63 -14.04 0.95 -12.50
C THR A 63 -14.31 1.50 -11.10
N PRO A 64 -15.55 1.39 -10.59
CA PRO A 64 -15.87 1.85 -9.23
C PRO A 64 -14.96 1.24 -8.17
N ILE A 65 -14.66 -0.06 -8.27
CA ILE A 65 -13.80 -0.75 -7.29
C ILE A 65 -12.40 -0.13 -7.20
N ASN A 66 -11.80 0.29 -8.32
CA ASN A 66 -10.48 0.91 -8.31
C ASN A 66 -10.52 2.32 -7.73
N ILE A 67 -11.61 3.06 -7.96
CA ILE A 67 -11.84 4.38 -7.36
C ILE A 67 -11.93 4.24 -5.84
N GLU A 68 -12.76 3.31 -5.34
CA GLU A 68 -12.93 3.06 -3.91
C GLU A 68 -11.62 2.60 -3.24
N MET A 69 -10.90 1.65 -3.84
CA MET A 69 -9.60 1.21 -3.32
C MET A 69 -8.58 2.36 -3.26
N SER A 70 -8.61 3.27 -4.24
CA SER A 70 -7.72 4.43 -4.27
C SER A 70 -8.11 5.49 -3.25
N GLY A 71 -9.43 5.69 -3.04
CA GLY A 71 -9.98 6.53 -1.97
C GLY A 71 -9.54 6.04 -0.60
N TYR A 72 -9.70 4.74 -0.34
CA TYR A 72 -9.17 4.11 0.88
C TYR A 72 -7.66 4.35 1.05
N GLY A 73 -6.90 4.10 -0.02
CA GLY A 73 -5.45 4.26 0.00
C GLY A 73 -5.02 5.68 0.39
N ILE A 74 -5.56 6.72 -0.25
CA ILE A 74 -5.19 8.10 0.08
C ILE A 74 -5.65 8.49 1.49
N ASP A 75 -6.83 8.05 1.93
CA ASP A 75 -7.36 8.39 3.25
C ASP A 75 -6.53 7.74 4.35
N PHE A 76 -6.06 6.50 4.15
CA PHE A 76 -5.10 5.87 5.04
C PHE A 76 -3.80 6.68 5.12
N LEU A 77 -3.23 7.09 3.99
CA LEU A 77 -1.99 7.87 3.96
C LEU A 77 -2.11 9.23 4.65
N ARG A 78 -3.26 9.91 4.53
CA ARG A 78 -3.57 11.16 5.24
C ARG A 78 -3.63 10.98 6.76
N ASN A 79 -3.95 9.78 7.23
CA ASN A 79 -4.17 9.48 8.63
C ASN A 79 -3.02 8.71 9.31
N LEU A 80 -1.89 8.47 8.63
CA LEU A 80 -0.77 7.68 9.18
C LEU A 80 -0.28 8.18 10.54
N LYS A 81 -0.27 9.50 10.78
CA LYS A 81 0.14 10.05 12.08
C LYS A 81 -0.77 9.64 13.23
N ARG A 82 -2.07 9.47 12.94
CA ARG A 82 -3.05 8.97 13.89
C ARG A 82 -2.93 7.46 14.07
N ASP A 83 -2.77 6.74 12.97
CA ASP A 83 -2.94 5.28 12.92
C ASP A 83 -1.65 4.51 13.21
N LEU A 84 -0.47 5.06 12.89
CA LEU A 84 0.82 4.41 13.06
C LEU A 84 1.64 5.07 14.16
N ASP A 85 2.07 6.30 13.92
CA ASP A 85 2.99 7.02 14.81
C ASP A 85 2.88 8.53 14.57
N PRO A 86 2.68 9.38 15.60
CA PRO A 86 2.58 10.84 15.44
C PRO A 86 3.73 11.50 14.69
N ASP A 87 4.93 10.91 14.77
CA ASP A 87 6.15 11.42 14.17
C ASP A 87 6.42 10.85 12.77
N VAL A 88 5.55 9.98 12.24
CA VAL A 88 5.70 9.45 10.88
C VAL A 88 5.59 10.55 9.84
N ASP A 89 6.56 10.60 8.94
CA ASP A 89 6.54 11.46 7.76
C ASP A 89 6.94 10.65 6.52
N ILE A 90 5.99 10.51 5.60
CA ILE A 90 6.17 9.82 4.32
C ILE A 90 6.33 10.81 3.14
N SER A 91 6.46 12.11 3.43
CA SER A 91 6.54 13.17 2.42
C SER A 91 5.37 13.15 1.43
N LEU A 92 4.14 12.94 1.92
CA LEU A 92 2.94 12.95 1.09
C LEU A 92 2.68 14.36 0.55
N HIS A 93 2.61 14.48 -0.78
CA HIS A 93 2.28 15.73 -1.46
C HIS A 93 1.16 15.52 -2.49
N GLU A 94 -0.01 16.08 -2.22
CA GLU A 94 -1.19 15.96 -3.09
C GLU A 94 -1.18 17.03 -4.19
N LYS A 95 -0.54 16.75 -5.33
CA LYS A 95 -0.40 17.69 -6.47
C LYS A 95 -1.36 17.44 -7.64
N GLY A 96 -2.32 16.53 -7.48
CA GLY A 96 -3.25 16.15 -8.55
C GLY A 96 -2.58 15.40 -9.72
N TYR A 97 -3.38 15.05 -10.73
CA TYR A 97 -2.92 14.36 -11.94
C TYR A 97 -3.32 15.15 -13.18
N LEU A 98 -2.37 15.33 -14.09
CA LEU A 98 -2.64 15.83 -15.43
C LEU A 98 -2.76 14.65 -16.39
N VAL A 99 -3.95 14.48 -16.96
CA VAL A 99 -4.19 13.50 -18.02
C VAL A 99 -4.29 14.26 -19.34
N LEU A 100 -3.49 13.85 -20.32
CA LEU A 100 -3.47 14.43 -21.65
C LEU A 100 -4.13 13.46 -22.64
N ALA A 101 -4.87 14.01 -23.59
CA ALA A 101 -5.40 13.25 -24.73
C ALA A 101 -4.88 13.84 -26.04
N THR A 102 -4.66 12.96 -27.01
CA THR A 102 -4.60 13.33 -28.42
C THR A 102 -6.00 13.67 -28.93
N ASP A 103 -6.11 14.13 -30.17
CA ASP A 103 -7.41 14.44 -30.77
C ASP A 103 -8.38 13.25 -30.73
N ASP A 104 -7.89 12.03 -30.97
CA ASP A 104 -8.70 10.80 -30.93
C ASP A 104 -9.27 10.49 -29.52
N GLY A 105 -8.55 10.88 -28.46
CA GLY A 105 -8.96 10.65 -27.06
C GLY A 105 -9.75 11.80 -26.44
N ARG A 106 -9.97 12.89 -27.20
CA ARG A 106 -10.55 14.14 -26.70
C ARG A 106 -11.92 13.94 -26.06
N ASP A 107 -12.80 13.18 -26.72
CA ASP A 107 -14.18 13.00 -26.26
C ASP A 107 -14.29 12.09 -25.04
N ILE A 108 -13.27 11.27 -24.77
CA ILE A 108 -13.20 10.43 -23.56
C ILE A 108 -12.92 11.29 -22.31
N LEU A 109 -12.11 12.34 -22.45
CA LEU A 109 -11.71 13.22 -21.33
C LEU A 109 -12.54 14.50 -21.20
N ARG A 110 -13.37 14.83 -22.20
CA ARG A 110 -14.35 15.92 -22.12
C ARG A 110 -15.60 15.42 -21.41
N HIS A 111 -15.66 15.66 -20.09
CA HIS A 111 -16.90 15.58 -19.32
C HIS A 111 -17.86 16.69 -19.72
#